data_AF-A0A949B743-F1
#
_entry.id   AF-A0A949B743-F1
#
_cell.length_a   1.000
_cell.length_b   1.000
_cell.length_c   1.000
_cell.angle_alpha   90.00
_cell.angle_beta   90.00
_cell.angle_gamma   90.00
#
_symmetry.space_group_name_H-M   'P 1'
#
loop_
_entity.id
_entity.type
_entity.pdbx_description
1 polymer ?
#
loop_
_entity_poly.entity_id
_entity_poly.type
_entity_poly.pdbx_seq_one_letter_code
_entity_poly.pdbx_strand_id
1 'polypeptide(L)'
;MAKKKAKNIKFRSSLFWDVDPKTIDFKKHRRYIIERILDFGNDNEARWMWREYPRSLLRKIIEQSRVIRPETRSLWQLLVMKP
;
A
#
# COMPACT_ATOMS: atom_id res chain seq x y z
N MET A 1 11.55 -15.67 15.11
CA MET A 1 11.82 -14.23 14.88
C MET A 1 10.53 -13.45 15.14
N ALA A 2 10.47 -12.67 16.22
CA ALA A 2 9.27 -11.94 16.60
C ALA A 2 8.95 -10.85 15.56
N LYS A 3 7.80 -10.96 14.88
CA LYS A 3 7.27 -9.87 14.04
C LYS A 3 7.02 -8.65 14.93
N LYS A 4 7.87 -7.64 14.80
CA LYS A 4 7.69 -6.32 15.41
C LYS A 4 6.31 -5.82 14.99
N LYS A 5 5.37 -5.68 15.95
CA LYS A 5 4.03 -5.12 15.68
C LYS A 5 4.22 -3.85 14.85
N ALA A 6 3.59 -3.79 13.68
CA ALA A 6 3.57 -2.58 12.86
C ALA A 6 3.18 -1.41 13.75
N LYS A 7 4.04 -0.38 13.84
CA LYS A 7 3.68 0.88 14.49
C LYS A 7 2.32 1.30 13.91
N ASN A 8 1.34 1.49 14.78
CA ASN A 8 -0.02 1.90 14.44
C ASN A 8 0.07 3.22 13.67
N ILE A 9 -0.03 3.18 12.34
CA ILE A 9 -0.21 4.39 11.56
C ILE A 9 -1.67 4.78 11.69
N LYS A 10 -1.92 6.06 11.97
CA LYS A 10 -3.25 6.63 11.83
C LYS A 10 -3.38 7.07 10.37
N PHE A 11 -4.09 6.27 9.57
CA PHE A 11 -4.41 6.65 8.21
C PHE A 11 -5.32 7.88 8.18
N ARG A 12 -5.16 8.71 7.15
CA ARG A 12 -6.11 9.80 6.89
C ARG A 12 -7.44 9.20 6.44
N SER A 13 -8.55 9.75 6.91
CA SER A 13 -9.89 9.33 6.47
C SER A 13 -10.06 9.48 4.95
N SER A 14 -9.40 10.47 4.35
CA SER A 14 -9.37 10.70 2.90
C SER A 14 -8.65 9.60 2.11
N LEU A 15 -7.98 8.64 2.74
CA LEU A 15 -7.40 7.48 2.04
C LEU A 15 -8.41 6.34 1.89
N PHE A 16 -9.49 6.36 2.66
CA PHE A 16 -10.51 5.31 2.74
C PHE A 16 -11.90 5.93 2.83
N TRP A 17 -12.19 6.94 2.00
CA TRP A 17 -13.46 7.69 2.05
C TRP A 17 -14.70 6.83 1.76
N ASP A 18 -14.48 5.68 1.11
CA ASP A 18 -15.48 4.76 0.57
C ASP A 18 -15.78 3.55 1.47
N VAL A 19 -15.05 3.38 2.57
CA VAL A 19 -15.17 2.23 3.47
C VAL A 19 -15.06 2.63 4.93
N ASP A 20 -15.64 1.86 5.84
CA ASP A 20 -15.41 2.05 7.27
C ASP A 20 -13.97 1.63 7.63
N PRO A 21 -13.09 2.55 8.06
CA PRO A 21 -11.71 2.23 8.42
C PRO A 21 -11.61 1.17 9.53
N LYS A 22 -12.62 1.04 10.39
CA LYS A 22 -12.64 0.04 11.47
C LYS A 22 -12.75 -1.40 10.97
N THR A 23 -13.25 -1.58 9.74
CA THR A 23 -13.41 -2.91 9.12
C THR A 23 -12.18 -3.34 8.31
N ILE A 24 -11.18 -2.47 8.15
CA ILE A 24 -10.00 -2.75 7.35
C ILE A 24 -9.04 -3.66 8.12
N ASP A 25 -8.90 -4.90 7.65
CA ASP A 25 -7.86 -5.84 8.08
C ASP A 25 -6.62 -5.71 7.18
N PHE A 26 -5.48 -5.31 7.76
CA PHE A 26 -4.23 -5.07 7.02
C PHE A 26 -3.63 -6.31 6.34
N LYS A 27 -4.02 -7.51 6.74
CA LYS A 27 -3.54 -8.77 6.13
C LYS A 27 -4.51 -9.27 5.06
N LYS A 28 -5.81 -9.30 5.38
CA LYS A 28 -6.87 -9.77 4.47
C LYS A 28 -7.06 -8.80 3.31
N HIS A 29 -7.06 -7.50 3.58
CA HIS A 29 -7.33 -6.45 2.59
C HIS A 29 -6.05 -5.83 2.01
N ARG A 30 -4.89 -6.49 2.15
CA ARG A 30 -3.58 -5.97 1.72
C ARG A 30 -3.57 -5.41 0.29
N ARG A 31 -4.25 -6.08 -0.66
CA ARG A 31 -4.33 -5.63 -2.05
C ARG A 31 -4.99 -4.26 -2.16
N TYR A 32 -6.18 -4.12 -1.58
CA TYR A 32 -6.93 -2.87 -1.54
C TYR A 32 -6.11 -1.75 -0.89
N ILE A 33 -5.52 -2.00 0.28
CA ILE A 33 -4.71 -1.00 1.00
C ILE A 33 -3.51 -0.54 0.16
N ILE A 34 -2.79 -1.48 -0.45
CA ILE A 34 -1.65 -1.19 -1.32
C ILE A 34 -2.12 -0.33 -2.49
N GLU A 35 -3.15 -0.78 -3.23
CA GLU A 35 -3.69 -0.03 -4.39
C GLU A 35 -4.12 1.40 -3.99
N ARG A 36 -4.75 1.59 -2.81
CA ARG A 36 -5.14 2.92 -2.31
C ARG A 36 -3.93 3.81 -2.01
N ILE A 37 -2.90 3.27 -1.37
CA ILE A 37 -1.67 4.03 -1.05
C ILE A 37 -0.91 4.40 -2.33
N LEU A 38 -0.87 3.51 -3.32
CA LEU A 38 -0.15 3.76 -4.57
C LEU A 38 -0.74 4.94 -5.36
N ASP A 39 -2.06 5.14 -5.31
CA ASP A 39 -2.73 6.23 -6.03
C ASP A 39 -2.95 7.49 -5.21
N PHE A 40 -3.26 7.36 -3.92
CA PHE A 40 -3.76 8.47 -3.09
C PHE A 40 -2.98 8.67 -1.78
N GLY A 41 -1.98 7.82 -1.53
CA GLY A 41 -1.14 7.88 -0.36
C GLY A 41 -0.18 9.06 -0.38
N ASN A 42 0.21 9.54 0.79
CA ASN A 42 1.34 10.45 0.98
C ASN A 42 2.61 9.68 1.36
N ASP A 43 3.71 10.40 1.54
CA ASP A 43 5.02 9.83 1.88
C ASP A 43 5.02 9.01 3.18
N ASN A 44 4.22 9.38 4.18
CA ASN A 44 4.13 8.64 5.44
C ASN A 44 3.43 7.29 5.24
N GLU A 45 2.36 7.28 4.45
CA GLU A 45 1.57 6.10 4.12
C GLU A 45 2.35 5.16 3.19
N ALA A 46 3.06 5.72 2.20
CA ALA A 46 3.98 5.00 1.34
C ALA A 46 5.12 4.33 2.15
N ARG A 47 5.80 5.07 3.04
CA ARG A 47 6.86 4.51 3.90
C ARG A 47 6.33 3.42 4.83
N TRP A 48 5.10 3.56 5.32
CA TRP A 48 4.46 2.50 6.10
C TRP A 48 4.24 1.25 5.25
N MET A 49 3.70 1.40 4.03
CA MET A 49 3.43 0.30 3.10
C MET A 49 4.71 -0.47 2.76
N TRP A 50 5.81 0.23 2.49
CA TRP A 50 7.12 -0.38 2.21
C TRP A 50 7.68 -1.21 3.35
N ARG A 51 7.36 -0.84 4.60
CA ARG A 51 7.80 -1.55 5.80
C ARG A 51 6.89 -2.74 6.10
N GLU A 52 5.59 -2.58 5.89
CA GLU A 52 4.58 -3.59 6.25
C GLU A 52 4.54 -4.75 5.26
N TYR A 53 4.68 -4.45 3.97
CA TYR A 53 4.54 -5.44 2.91
C TYR A 53 5.88 -5.73 2.23
N PRO A 54 6.18 -7.02 1.95
CA PRO A 54 7.41 -7.36 1.26
C PRO A 54 7.41 -6.81 -0.16
N ARG A 55 8.58 -6.40 -0.65
CA ARG A 55 8.75 -5.83 -2.01
C ARG A 55 8.23 -6.76 -3.11
N SER A 56 8.35 -8.07 -2.95
CA SER A 56 7.81 -9.06 -3.91
C SER A 56 6.29 -9.01 -4.03
N LEU A 57 5.58 -8.76 -2.92
CA LEU A 57 4.13 -8.57 -2.93
C LEU A 57 3.75 -7.25 -3.60
N LEU A 58 4.46 -6.16 -3.28
CA LEU A 58 4.23 -4.85 -3.89
C LEU A 58 4.39 -4.94 -5.42
N ARG A 59 5.50 -5.53 -5.89
CA ARG A 59 5.77 -5.77 -7.31
C ARG A 59 4.61 -6.51 -7.97
N LYS A 60 4.22 -7.65 -7.39
CA LYS A 60 3.12 -8.48 -7.92
C LYS A 60 1.82 -7.69 -8.03
N ILE A 61 1.48 -6.87 -7.03
CA ILE A 61 0.25 -6.07 -7.07
C ILE A 61 0.34 -4.96 -8.11
N ILE A 62 1.46 -4.24 -8.20
CA ILE A 62 1.67 -3.19 -9.21
C ILE A 62 1.53 -3.75 -10.63
N GLU A 63 2.08 -4.95 -10.90
CA GLU A 63 2.01 -5.61 -12.20
C GLU A 63 0.61 -6.15 -12.53
N GLN A 64 -0.13 -6.65 -11.54
CA GLN A 64 -1.42 -7.33 -11.75
C GLN A 64 -2.63 -6.41 -11.53
N SER A 65 -2.43 -5.22 -10.97
CA SER A 65 -3.54 -4.31 -10.68
C SER A 65 -4.09 -3.69 -11.97
N ARG A 66 -5.42 -3.70 -12.07
CA ARG A 66 -6.17 -3.04 -13.14
C ARG A 66 -6.74 -1.70 -12.70
N VAL A 67 -6.65 -1.36 -11.42
CA VAL A 67 -7.29 -0.18 -10.83
C VAL A 67 -6.30 0.95 -10.55
N ILE A 68 -5.02 0.64 -10.32
CA ILE A 68 -3.98 1.66 -10.14
C ILE A 68 -3.85 2.49 -11.41
N ARG A 69 -3.83 3.81 -11.23
CA ARG A 69 -3.68 4.77 -12.33
C ARG A 69 -2.39 4.55 -13.13
N PRO A 70 -2.40 4.68 -14.46
CA PRO A 70 -1.20 4.47 -15.28
C PRO A 70 -0.01 5.33 -14.87
N GLU A 71 -0.26 6.59 -14.50
CA GLU A 71 0.77 7.59 -14.19
C GLU A 71 1.51 7.24 -12.89
N THR A 72 0.79 6.78 -11.88
CA THR A 72 1.38 6.33 -10.61
C THR A 72 2.06 4.98 -10.80
N ARG A 73 1.48 4.06 -11.58
CA ARG A 73 2.05 2.73 -11.84
C ARG A 73 3.49 2.81 -12.36
N SER A 74 3.77 3.68 -13.34
CA SER A 74 5.13 3.84 -13.88
C SER A 74 6.13 4.26 -12.82
N LEU A 75 5.77 5.21 -11.95
CA LEU A 75 6.61 5.62 -10.82
C LEU A 75 6.91 4.43 -9.90
N TRP A 76 5.88 3.69 -9.51
CA TRP A 76 6.02 2.58 -8.56
C TRP A 76 6.79 1.38 -9.13
N GLN A 77 6.65 1.11 -10.43
CA GLN A 77 7.48 0.12 -11.13
C GLN A 77 8.96 0.49 -11.02
N LEU A 78 9.33 1.74 -11.32
CA LEU A 78 10.71 2.21 -11.21
C LEU A 78 11.27 2.08 -9.78
N LEU A 79 10.46 2.43 -8.77
CA LEU A 79 10.88 2.37 -7.37
C LEU A 79 11.06 0.95 -6.84
N VAL A 80 10.23 0.00 -7.27
CA VAL A 80 10.31 -1.40 -6.84
C VAL A 80 11.36 -2.20 -7.62
N MET A 81 11.74 -1.73 -8.82
CA MET A 81 12.77 -2.34 -9.66
C MET A 81 14.20 -2.10 -9.16
N LYS A 82 14.45 -1.05 -8.37
CA LYS A 82 15.79 -0.81 -7.81
C LYS A 82 16.14 -1.85 -6.73
N PRO A 83 17.31 -2.51 -6.82
CA PRO A 83 17.77 -3.50 -5.83
C PRO A 83 17.98 -2.89 -4.44
#